data_AF-A0A0Q7X6R3-F1
#
_entry.id   AF-A0A0Q7X6R3-F1
#
_cell.length_a   1.000
_cell.length_b   1.000
_cell.length_c   1.000
_cell.angle_alpha   90.00
_cell.angle_beta   90.00
_cell.angle_gamma   90.00
#
_symmetry.space_group_name_H-M   'P 1'
#
loop_
_entity.id
_entity.type
_entity.pdbx_description
1 polymer ?
#
loop_
_entity_poly.entity_id
_entity_poly.type
_entity_poly.pdbx_seq_one_letter_code
_entity_poly.pdbx_strand_id
1 'polypeptide(L)'
;MTDLPVQRLKTPTKFFAATLLAVPCLLFALATVDASTSRHHLEELLADVNVSDGISEREADGIAWAYFLGYVGACGGPDHGKLVDGEWVMPVSFGYAGRPMDSPIRINAKTGAVSQAGGPSFRSYGSFRFSALWGIPVRSLTYRLEEYYADKWGER
;
A
#
# COMPACT_ATOMS: atom_id res chain seq x y z
N MET A 1 18.91 -72.41 33.87
CA MET A 1 18.52 -71.05 34.27
C MET A 1 19.74 -70.19 34.05
N THR A 2 19.79 -69.53 32.91
CA THR A 2 20.97 -68.80 32.41
C THR A 2 20.47 -67.47 31.89
N ASP A 3 21.02 -66.41 32.48
CA ASP A 3 20.58 -65.02 32.36
C ASP A 3 20.73 -64.45 30.94
N LEU A 4 19.71 -63.72 30.51
CA LEU A 4 19.73 -62.87 29.32
C LEU A 4 20.37 -61.52 29.67
N PRO A 5 21.31 -60.98 28.88
CA PRO A 5 21.81 -59.63 29.11
C PRO A 5 20.83 -58.58 28.58
N VAL A 6 20.34 -57.76 29.51
CA VAL A 6 19.61 -56.50 29.24
C VAL A 6 20.57 -55.50 28.58
N GLN A 7 20.37 -55.23 27.29
CA GLN A 7 21.08 -54.12 26.63
C GLN A 7 20.47 -52.78 27.04
N ARG A 8 21.28 -51.95 27.71
CA ARG A 8 20.99 -50.55 28.02
C ARG A 8 20.99 -49.71 26.74
N LEU A 9 19.85 -49.15 26.39
CA LEU A 9 19.77 -48.01 25.47
C LEU A 9 20.51 -46.81 26.08
N LYS A 10 21.62 -46.42 25.46
CA LYS A 10 22.29 -45.12 25.68
C LYS A 10 22.03 -44.24 24.46
N THR A 11 21.12 -43.30 24.56
CA THR A 11 21.03 -42.16 23.63
C THR A 11 21.40 -40.89 24.37
N PRO A 12 22.60 -40.32 24.13
CA PRO A 12 22.90 -38.96 24.55
C PRO A 12 22.36 -37.98 23.52
N THR A 13 21.39 -37.20 23.97
CA THR A 13 20.94 -35.90 23.46
C THR A 13 22.13 -35.04 23.05
N LYS A 14 22.24 -34.64 21.77
CA LYS A 14 23.00 -33.45 21.35
C LYS A 14 22.36 -32.73 20.16
N PHE A 15 21.71 -31.63 20.52
CA PHE A 15 21.74 -30.32 19.88
C PHE A 15 21.52 -30.21 18.37
N PHE A 16 20.34 -29.67 18.05
CA PHE A 16 20.03 -28.85 16.89
C PHE A 16 21.25 -28.03 16.45
N ALA A 17 21.86 -28.41 15.33
CA ALA A 17 22.79 -27.54 14.61
C ALA A 17 21.94 -26.48 13.89
N ALA A 18 21.88 -25.30 14.50
CA ALA A 18 21.31 -24.10 13.94
C ALA A 18 21.95 -23.80 12.57
N THR A 19 21.14 -23.89 11.52
CA THR A 19 21.47 -23.42 10.19
C THR A 19 21.77 -21.92 10.28
N LEU A 20 23.05 -21.57 10.24
CA LEU A 20 23.52 -20.19 10.22
C LEU A 20 22.93 -19.45 9.01
N LEU A 21 21.97 -18.57 9.32
CA LEU A 21 21.74 -17.24 8.75
C LEU A 21 22.50 -16.95 7.44
N ALA A 22 21.92 -17.38 6.33
CA ALA A 22 22.21 -16.80 5.04
C ALA A 22 21.63 -15.36 5.00
N VAL A 23 22.53 -14.40 4.86
CA VAL A 23 22.32 -13.06 4.26
C VAL A 23 21.46 -12.06 5.07
N PRO A 24 22.03 -11.38 6.08
CA PRO A 24 21.47 -10.13 6.59
C PRO A 24 21.91 -8.93 5.73
N CYS A 25 21.96 -9.07 4.40
CA CYS A 25 22.58 -8.09 3.49
C CYS A 25 21.63 -7.45 2.47
N LEU A 26 20.30 -7.60 2.60
CA LEU A 26 19.36 -7.05 1.61
C LEU A 26 18.03 -6.48 2.16
N LEU A 27 17.86 -6.40 3.48
CA LEU A 27 16.59 -5.97 4.09
C LEU A 27 16.57 -4.53 4.65
N PHE A 28 17.65 -3.75 4.50
CA PHE A 28 17.73 -2.38 5.06
C PHE A 28 18.25 -1.31 4.11
N ALA A 29 18.42 -1.59 2.81
CA ALA A 29 18.91 -0.62 1.83
C ALA A 29 17.80 0.11 1.04
N LEU A 30 16.53 -0.24 1.23
CA LEU A 30 15.39 0.43 0.61
C LEU A 30 14.40 0.85 1.69
N ALA A 31 14.37 2.13 2.07
CA ALA A 31 13.14 2.84 2.47
C ALA A 31 13.38 4.24 3.08
N THR A 32 14.52 4.90 2.87
CA THR A 32 14.48 6.36 2.80
C THR A 32 14.26 6.75 1.35
N VAL A 33 13.10 6.38 0.79
CA VAL A 33 12.59 7.12 -0.37
C VAL A 33 12.42 8.54 0.17
N ASP A 34 13.28 9.44 -0.27
CA ASP A 34 13.23 10.82 0.19
C ASP A 34 11.83 11.37 -0.11
N ALA A 35 11.31 12.20 0.80
CA ALA A 35 10.04 12.86 0.60
C ALA A 35 10.05 13.67 -0.72
N SER A 36 11.23 14.13 -1.15
CA SER A 36 11.46 14.77 -2.46
C SER A 36 11.14 13.84 -3.64
N THR A 37 11.60 12.58 -3.62
CA THR A 37 11.34 11.59 -4.67
C THR A 37 9.85 11.25 -4.75
N SER A 38 9.20 11.05 -3.60
CA SER A 38 7.76 10.75 -3.55
C SER A 38 6.94 11.92 -4.10
N ARG A 39 7.32 13.14 -3.73
CA ARG A 39 6.66 14.35 -4.20
C ARG A 39 6.83 14.57 -5.70
N HIS A 40 8.05 14.41 -6.25
CA HIS A 40 8.27 14.53 -7.68
C HIS A 40 7.41 13.55 -8.47
N HIS A 41 7.29 12.31 -8.00
CA HIS A 41 6.42 11.33 -8.64
C HIS A 41 4.94 11.75 -8.61
N LEU A 42 4.46 12.29 -7.48
CA LEU A 42 3.10 12.87 -7.41
C LEU A 42 2.93 14.08 -8.32
N GLU A 43 3.95 14.93 -8.46
CA GLU A 43 3.93 16.07 -9.37
C GLU A 43 3.83 15.60 -10.82
N GLU A 44 4.56 14.55 -11.21
CA GLU A 44 4.51 13.94 -12.55
C GLU A 44 3.12 13.33 -12.85
N LEU A 45 2.56 12.55 -11.93
CA LEU A 45 1.22 11.95 -12.08
C LEU A 45 0.12 12.99 -12.27
N LEU A 46 0.30 14.19 -11.68
CA LEU A 46 -0.69 15.25 -11.63
C LEU A 46 -0.40 16.42 -12.57
N ALA A 47 0.69 16.36 -13.34
CA ALA A 47 1.17 17.48 -14.17
C ALA A 47 0.19 17.81 -15.30
N ASP A 48 -0.33 16.77 -15.96
CA ASP A 48 -1.10 16.90 -17.20
C ASP A 48 -2.62 16.95 -16.98
N VAL A 49 -3.09 16.91 -15.73
CA VAL A 49 -4.52 16.87 -15.44
C VAL A 49 -5.19 18.22 -15.75
N ASN A 50 -6.08 18.20 -16.73
CA ASN A 50 -6.96 19.28 -17.11
C ASN A 50 -8.42 18.94 -16.73
N VAL A 51 -9.02 19.73 -15.84
CA VAL A 51 -10.41 19.51 -15.43
C VAL A 51 -11.39 20.17 -16.40
N SER A 52 -10.93 21.13 -17.21
CA SER A 52 -11.80 22.00 -18.02
C SER A 52 -12.42 21.28 -19.22
N ASP A 53 -11.77 20.25 -19.74
CA ASP A 53 -12.24 19.34 -20.78
C ASP A 53 -12.82 18.02 -20.23
N GLY A 54 -12.85 17.88 -18.90
CA GLY A 54 -13.24 16.66 -18.20
C GLY A 54 -12.08 15.69 -18.08
N ILE A 55 -12.08 14.92 -16.99
CA ILE A 55 -11.04 13.95 -16.67
C ILE A 55 -11.14 12.78 -17.64
N SER A 56 -10.08 12.61 -18.43
CA SER A 56 -9.84 11.44 -19.27
C SER A 56 -9.43 10.22 -18.44
N GLU A 57 -9.42 9.05 -19.06
CA GLU A 57 -8.99 7.80 -18.44
C GLU A 57 -7.54 7.89 -17.92
N ARG A 58 -6.63 8.47 -18.71
CA ARG A 58 -5.22 8.63 -18.35
C ARG A 58 -5.05 9.55 -17.13
N GLU A 59 -5.81 10.64 -17.07
CA GLU A 59 -5.78 11.55 -15.93
C GLU A 59 -6.40 10.91 -14.69
N ALA A 60 -7.47 10.13 -14.87
CA ALA A 60 -8.07 9.36 -13.78
C ALA A 60 -7.07 8.35 -13.20
N ASP A 61 -6.28 7.68 -14.05
CA ASP A 61 -5.21 6.78 -13.62
C ASP A 61 -4.14 7.52 -12.79
N GLY A 62 -3.67 8.68 -13.28
CA GLY A 62 -2.74 9.53 -12.55
C GLY A 62 -3.27 10.00 -11.19
N ILE A 63 -4.53 10.44 -11.14
CA ILE A 63 -5.21 10.84 -9.90
C ILE A 63 -5.35 9.64 -8.95
N ALA A 64 -5.71 8.46 -9.45
CA ALA A 64 -5.89 7.26 -8.64
C ALA A 64 -4.56 6.81 -8.01
N TRP A 65 -3.48 6.81 -8.79
CA TRP A 65 -2.14 6.52 -8.28
C TRP A 65 -1.70 7.54 -7.23
N ALA A 66 -1.90 8.83 -7.48
CA ALA A 66 -1.58 9.86 -6.51
C ALA A 66 -2.39 9.71 -5.21
N TYR A 67 -3.67 9.34 -5.29
CA TYR A 67 -4.51 9.07 -4.13
C TYR A 67 -4.03 7.82 -3.37
N PHE A 68 -3.74 6.74 -4.09
CA PHE A 68 -3.26 5.48 -3.51
C PHE A 68 -1.96 5.68 -2.74
N LEU A 69 -0.98 6.32 -3.36
CA LEU A 69 0.32 6.60 -2.75
C LEU A 69 0.22 7.58 -1.57
N GLY A 70 -0.69 8.56 -1.63
CA GLY A 70 -0.86 9.55 -0.58
C GLY A 70 -1.67 9.07 0.63
N TYR A 71 -2.64 8.17 0.43
CA TYR A 71 -3.69 7.89 1.43
C TYR A 71 -3.99 6.41 1.68
N VAL A 72 -3.56 5.50 0.82
CA VAL A 72 -3.85 4.06 0.96
C VAL A 72 -2.65 3.30 1.49
N GLY A 73 -1.52 3.31 0.77
CA GLY A 73 -0.31 2.64 1.25
C GLY A 73 0.65 2.16 0.16
N ALA A 74 1.64 1.38 0.57
CA ALA A 74 2.82 1.10 -0.24
C ALA A 74 2.67 -0.05 -1.26
N CYS A 75 2.34 -1.26 -0.80
CA CYS A 75 2.30 -2.43 -1.68
C CYS A 75 0.93 -2.57 -2.33
N GLY A 76 0.86 -2.36 -3.64
CA GLY A 76 -0.37 -2.44 -4.41
C GLY A 76 -0.50 -1.27 -5.37
N GLY A 77 -1.73 -1.03 -5.81
CA GLY A 77 -2.05 0.09 -6.68
C GLY A 77 -3.52 0.07 -7.11
N PRO A 78 -4.00 1.16 -7.72
CA PRO A 78 -5.21 1.11 -8.50
C PRO A 78 -5.04 0.17 -9.69
N ASP A 79 -6.07 -0.62 -9.96
CA ASP A 79 -6.25 -1.35 -11.20
C ASP A 79 -6.89 -0.43 -12.25
N HIS A 80 -6.95 -0.91 -13.49
CA HIS A 80 -7.62 -0.21 -14.56
C HIS A 80 -9.10 0.06 -14.24
N GLY A 81 -9.47 1.33 -14.23
CA GLY A 81 -10.82 1.75 -13.91
C GLY A 81 -11.74 1.83 -15.12
N LYS A 82 -13.00 2.17 -14.84
CA LYS A 82 -14.03 2.41 -15.86
C LYS A 82 -14.89 3.59 -15.48
N LEU A 83 -15.38 4.31 -16.49
CA LEU A 83 -16.33 5.40 -16.30
C LEU A 83 -17.75 4.83 -16.06
N VAL A 84 -18.34 5.15 -14.91
CA VAL A 84 -19.69 4.75 -14.50
C VAL A 84 -20.39 5.97 -13.91
N ASP A 85 -21.54 6.36 -14.48
CA ASP A 85 -22.37 7.46 -13.98
C ASP A 85 -21.62 8.78 -13.76
N GLY A 86 -20.64 9.08 -14.62
CA GLY A 86 -19.83 10.29 -14.53
C GLY A 86 -18.70 10.23 -13.50
N GLU A 87 -18.39 9.05 -12.96
CA GLU A 87 -17.23 8.79 -12.11
C GLU A 87 -16.33 7.72 -12.72
N TRP A 88 -15.02 7.96 -12.72
CA TRP A 88 -14.04 6.89 -12.88
C TRP A 88 -14.01 6.08 -11.60
N VAL A 89 -14.32 4.79 -11.73
CA VAL A 89 -14.27 3.82 -10.64
C VAL A 89 -13.02 2.97 -10.82
N MET A 90 -12.05 3.18 -9.94
CA MET A 90 -10.72 2.56 -9.98
C MET A 90 -10.67 1.49 -8.88
N PRO A 91 -10.76 0.19 -9.22
CA PRO A 91 -10.52 -0.87 -8.25
C PRO A 91 -9.10 -0.72 -7.67
N VAL A 92 -8.88 -1.23 -6.46
CA VAL A 92 -7.57 -1.16 -5.81
C VAL A 92 -7.18 -2.53 -5.35
N SER A 93 -5.96 -2.92 -5.66
CA SER A 93 -5.33 -4.14 -5.18
C SER A 93 -4.25 -3.80 -4.16
N PHE A 94 -4.22 -4.50 -3.02
CA PHE A 94 -3.32 -4.21 -1.91
C PHE A 94 -2.60 -5.47 -1.40
N GLY A 95 -1.39 -5.27 -0.89
CA GLY A 95 -0.51 -6.32 -0.38
C GLY A 95 0.28 -7.02 -1.50
N TYR A 96 1.30 -7.79 -1.10
CA TYR A 96 2.12 -8.58 -2.03
C TYR A 96 1.32 -9.59 -2.87
N ALA A 97 0.16 -10.02 -2.36
CA ALA A 97 -0.73 -10.95 -3.06
C ALA A 97 -1.73 -10.25 -4.00
N GLY A 98 -1.71 -8.91 -4.09
CA GLY A 98 -2.64 -8.14 -4.93
C GLY A 98 -4.10 -8.41 -4.59
N ARG A 99 -4.44 -8.43 -3.29
CA ARG A 99 -5.82 -8.71 -2.88
C ARG A 99 -6.70 -7.51 -3.22
N PRO A 100 -7.85 -7.70 -3.88
CA PRO A 100 -8.76 -6.61 -4.15
C PRO A 100 -9.27 -6.02 -2.84
N MET A 101 -9.32 -4.69 -2.77
CA MET A 101 -9.95 -3.94 -1.71
C MET A 101 -11.46 -3.83 -1.96
N ASP A 102 -12.24 -3.80 -0.89
CA ASP A 102 -13.70 -3.68 -0.98
C ASP A 102 -14.15 -2.31 -1.52
N SER A 103 -13.33 -1.27 -1.37
CA SER A 103 -13.64 0.11 -1.76
C SER A 103 -12.74 0.61 -2.91
N PRO A 104 -13.30 0.92 -4.08
CA PRO A 104 -12.56 1.54 -5.17
C PRO A 104 -12.30 3.03 -4.87
N ILE A 105 -11.28 3.59 -5.54
CA ILE A 105 -11.11 5.04 -5.64
C ILE A 105 -12.10 5.54 -6.70
N ARG A 106 -12.85 6.59 -6.36
CA ARG A 106 -13.85 7.23 -7.22
C ARG A 106 -13.41 8.63 -7.56
N ILE A 107 -13.42 8.96 -8.85
CA ILE A 107 -13.00 10.27 -9.37
C ILE A 107 -14.12 10.81 -10.24
N ASN A 108 -14.73 11.92 -9.83
CA ASN A 108 -15.75 12.57 -10.62
C ASN A 108 -15.15 13.13 -11.92
N ALA A 109 -15.66 12.69 -13.08
CA ALA A 109 -15.09 13.00 -14.38
C ALA A 109 -15.21 14.48 -14.76
N LYS A 110 -16.08 15.27 -14.10
CA LYS A 110 -16.26 16.70 -14.39
C LYS A 110 -15.48 17.62 -13.46
N THR A 111 -15.27 17.21 -12.22
CA THR A 111 -14.73 18.09 -11.16
C THR A 111 -13.37 17.62 -10.64
N GLY A 112 -12.98 16.39 -10.96
CA GLY A 112 -11.85 15.69 -10.35
C GLY A 112 -11.97 15.56 -8.83
N ALA A 113 -13.19 15.68 -8.28
CA ALA A 113 -13.45 15.29 -6.90
C ALA A 113 -13.08 13.82 -6.73
N VAL A 114 -12.33 13.49 -5.67
CA VAL A 114 -11.81 12.13 -5.46
C VAL A 114 -12.12 11.65 -4.06
N SER A 115 -12.48 10.37 -3.95
CA SER A 115 -12.80 9.75 -2.67
C SER A 115 -12.58 8.24 -2.71
N GLN A 116 -12.41 7.66 -1.54
CA GLN A 116 -12.50 6.22 -1.32
C GLN A 116 -13.28 6.01 -0.03
N ALA A 117 -14.17 5.01 0.02
CA ALA A 117 -14.87 4.70 1.26
C ALA A 117 -13.88 4.30 2.36
N GLY A 118 -13.97 4.93 3.52
CA GLY A 118 -13.01 4.77 4.63
C GLY A 118 -11.75 5.64 4.53
N GLY A 119 -11.56 6.38 3.43
CA GLY A 119 -10.44 7.29 3.20
C GLY A 119 -10.87 8.77 3.13
N PRO A 120 -9.90 9.69 2.92
CA PRO A 120 -10.19 11.10 2.66
C PRO A 120 -11.04 11.32 1.41
N SER A 121 -11.86 12.37 1.43
CA SER A 121 -12.64 12.81 0.27
C SER A 121 -12.37 14.28 -0.02
N PHE A 122 -12.20 14.60 -1.30
CA PHE A 122 -11.87 15.93 -1.79
C PHE A 122 -12.95 16.37 -2.76
N ARG A 123 -13.51 17.57 -2.54
CA ARG A 123 -14.65 18.09 -3.33
C ARG A 123 -14.27 18.55 -4.73
N SER A 124 -12.99 18.64 -5.04
CA SER A 124 -12.47 19.09 -6.33
C SER A 124 -11.04 18.60 -6.56
N TYR A 125 -10.61 18.57 -7.83
CA TYR A 125 -9.23 18.30 -8.19
C TYR A 125 -8.25 19.24 -7.49
N GLY A 126 -8.55 20.54 -7.44
CA GLY A 126 -7.67 21.53 -6.80
C GLY A 126 -7.43 21.24 -5.32
N SER A 127 -8.48 20.88 -4.58
CA SER A 127 -8.36 20.49 -3.17
C SER A 127 -7.56 19.19 -2.99
N PHE A 128 -7.73 18.23 -3.89
CA PHE A 128 -6.96 16.99 -3.89
C PHE A 128 -5.49 17.25 -4.20
N ARG A 129 -5.18 17.93 -5.31
CA ARG A 129 -3.81 18.25 -5.72
C ARG A 129 -3.07 19.05 -4.66
N PHE A 130 -3.72 20.03 -4.04
CA PHE A 130 -3.14 20.76 -2.92
C PHE A 130 -2.79 19.82 -1.77
N SER A 131 -3.72 18.93 -1.39
CA SER A 131 -3.44 17.97 -0.31
C SER A 131 -2.39 16.93 -0.67
N ALA A 132 -2.36 16.42 -1.90
CA ALA A 132 -1.40 15.40 -2.34
C ALA A 132 0.03 15.96 -2.36
N LEU A 133 0.20 17.23 -2.77
CA LEU A 133 1.52 17.85 -2.90
C LEU A 133 2.00 18.56 -1.62
N TRP A 134 1.08 19.01 -0.77
CA TRP A 134 1.39 19.90 0.36
C TRP A 134 0.71 19.52 1.68
N GLY A 135 -0.27 18.61 1.68
CA GLY A 135 -1.05 18.24 2.85
C GLY A 135 -0.35 17.21 3.73
N ILE A 136 0.45 17.69 4.70
CA ILE A 136 1.02 16.97 5.87
C ILE A 136 1.96 15.79 5.50
N PRO A 137 3.21 15.79 6.02
CA PRO A 137 4.31 15.01 5.45
C PRO A 137 4.06 13.52 5.45
N VAL A 138 4.75 12.84 4.53
CA VAL A 138 5.02 11.39 4.39
C VAL A 138 5.24 10.63 5.72
N ARG A 139 5.41 11.32 6.85
CA ARG A 139 5.36 10.82 8.23
C ARG A 139 4.00 10.30 8.73
N SER A 140 2.87 10.66 8.11
CA SER A 140 1.55 10.13 8.54
C SER A 140 1.21 8.76 7.95
N LEU A 141 1.92 8.33 6.90
CA LEU A 141 1.81 6.98 6.33
C LEU A 141 2.24 5.91 7.34
N THR A 142 3.29 6.17 8.13
CA THR A 142 3.70 5.25 9.21
C THR A 142 2.67 5.16 10.33
N TYR A 143 2.13 6.29 10.80
CA TYR A 143 1.12 6.30 11.89
C TYR A 143 -0.22 5.67 11.49
N ARG A 144 -0.75 5.95 10.29
CA ARG A 144 -2.04 5.40 9.86
C ARG A 144 -1.98 3.93 9.46
N LEU A 145 -0.84 3.46 8.94
CA LEU A 145 -0.65 2.02 8.70
C LEU A 145 -0.59 1.28 10.05
N GLU A 146 0.12 1.81 11.05
CA GLU A 146 0.14 1.20 12.39
C GLU A 146 -1.25 1.14 13.05
N GLU A 147 -2.05 2.23 12.99
CA GLU A 147 -3.43 2.21 13.49
C GLU A 147 -4.34 1.26 12.69
N TYR A 148 -4.27 1.29 11.36
CA TYR A 148 -5.06 0.40 10.50
C TYR A 148 -4.71 -1.08 10.73
N TYR A 149 -3.41 -1.42 10.82
CA TYR A 149 -2.98 -2.79 11.11
C TYR A 149 -3.27 -3.20 12.56
N ALA A 150 -3.18 -2.29 13.53
CA ALA A 150 -3.56 -2.57 14.92
C ALA A 150 -5.08 -2.82 15.06
N ASP A 151 -5.92 -2.07 14.34
CA ASP A 151 -7.38 -2.25 14.37
C ASP A 151 -7.86 -3.49 13.59
N LYS A 152 -7.30 -3.74 12.40
CA LYS A 152 -7.72 -4.86 11.53
C LYS A 152 -7.03 -6.19 11.83
N TRP A 153 -5.79 -6.16 12.32
CA TRP A 153 -4.91 -7.34 12.42
C TRP A 153 -4.17 -7.45 13.76
N GLY A 154 -4.35 -6.49 14.67
CA GLY A 154 -3.92 -6.59 16.06
C GLY A 154 -4.92 -7.42 16.86
N GLU A 155 -4.94 -8.73 16.64
CA GLU A 155 -5.75 -9.62 17.47
C GLU A 155 -5.19 -9.71 18.91
N ARG A 156 -6.13 -9.69 19.87
CA ARG A 156 -6.32 -10.66 20.97
C ARG A 156 -5.09 -11.32 21.59
#